data_AF-A0A1G8M4J1-F1
#
_entry.id   AF-A0A1G8M4J1-F1
#
_cell.length_a   1.000
_cell.length_b   1.000
_cell.length_c   1.000
_cell.angle_alpha   90.00
_cell.angle_beta   90.00
_cell.angle_gamma   90.00
#
_symmetry.space_group_name_H-M   'P 1'
#
loop_
_entity.id
_entity.type
_entity.pdbx_description
1 polymer ?
#
loop_
_entity_poly.entity_id
_entity_poly.type
_entity_poly.pdbx_seq_one_letter_code
_entity_poly.pdbx_strand_id
1 'polypeptide(L)'
;MAERLWLDVPFSEKDDAKASGARWDGGARRWFAPTPQSMSQLGRWAPKPPVPALLPGEDRTFGSGLFVDLVPSSCWFTNVRSCVSQQDWDRLRRMLITRAEQRCEACGSGEDRAARRWLEAHERWNYDNASLTQSLRRLIVLCTPCHQATHFGLAQLRGHDVEALTHLSIVTRMNRDQANAHVSDAFRLWNQRSQYAWHLDLSILINAGIGLQRPPSPQQRVEAAIPHTSGA
;
A
#
# COMPACT_ATOMS: atom_id res chain seq x y z
N MET A 1 34.10 11.16 3.72
CA MET A 1 32.70 11.59 3.96
C MET A 1 32.27 10.96 5.28
N ALA A 2 31.70 11.72 6.21
CA ALA A 2 31.19 11.15 7.45
C ALA A 2 30.08 10.15 7.15
N GLU A 3 30.17 8.95 7.75
CA GLU A 3 29.16 7.91 7.61
C GLU A 3 27.83 8.41 8.18
N ARG A 4 26.78 8.41 7.34
CA ARG A 4 25.45 8.85 7.76
C ARG A 4 24.79 7.74 8.57
N LEU A 5 24.48 8.02 9.83
CA LEU A 5 23.73 7.11 10.68
C LEU A 5 22.24 7.26 10.39
N TRP A 6 21.69 6.32 9.65
CA TRP A 6 20.31 6.39 9.22
C TRP A 6 19.30 6.05 10.33
N LEU A 7 18.11 6.62 10.25
CA LEU A 7 17.03 6.45 11.21
C LEU A 7 15.76 5.94 10.51
N ASP A 8 14.95 5.20 11.25
CA ASP A 8 13.61 4.78 10.86
C ASP A 8 12.59 5.54 11.72
N VAL A 9 12.37 6.80 11.34
CA VAL A 9 11.43 7.72 12.01
C VAL A 9 10.04 7.57 11.38
N PRO A 10 9.02 7.14 12.14
CA PRO A 10 7.63 7.18 11.67
C PRO A 10 7.19 8.58 11.28
N PHE A 11 6.34 8.72 10.25
CA PHE A 11 5.87 10.03 9.82
C PHE A 11 5.23 10.86 10.96
N SER A 12 4.50 10.22 11.88
CA SER A 12 3.89 10.89 13.04
C SER A 12 4.90 11.46 14.05
N GLU A 13 6.14 10.97 14.04
CA GLU A 13 7.19 11.34 15.00
C GLU A 13 8.27 12.23 14.35
N LYS A 14 8.05 12.68 13.11
CA LYS A 14 9.02 13.47 12.34
C LYS A 14 9.43 14.77 13.04
N ASP A 15 8.49 15.42 13.71
CA ASP A 15 8.71 16.73 14.34
C ASP A 15 9.52 16.55 15.63
N ASP A 16 9.23 15.50 16.41
CA ASP A 16 10.06 15.09 17.53
C ASP A 16 11.48 14.72 17.09
N ALA A 17 11.63 13.92 16.03
CA ALA A 17 12.95 13.52 15.54
C ALA A 17 13.77 14.73 15.13
N LYS A 18 13.15 15.69 14.44
CA LYS A 18 13.76 16.95 14.06
C LYS A 18 14.17 17.77 15.29
N ALA A 19 13.31 17.85 16.31
CA ALA A 19 13.60 18.54 17.58
C ALA A 19 14.76 17.88 18.33
N SER A 20 14.87 16.55 18.30
CA SER A 20 15.98 15.77 18.84
C SER A 20 17.25 15.77 17.96
N GLY A 21 17.30 16.61 16.92
CA GLY A 21 18.51 16.84 16.13
C GLY A 21 18.64 15.99 14.86
N ALA A 22 17.66 15.15 14.51
CA ALA A 22 17.68 14.43 13.24
C ALA A 22 17.62 15.40 12.04
N ARG A 23 18.11 14.93 10.89
CA ARG A 23 18.08 15.66 9.62
C ARG A 23 17.46 14.80 8.54
N TRP A 24 16.84 15.43 7.55
CA TRP A 24 16.20 14.76 6.43
C TRP A 24 17.10 14.82 5.20
N ASP A 25 17.36 13.67 4.59
CA ASP A 25 17.96 13.60 3.26
C ASP A 25 16.86 13.42 2.20
N GLY A 26 16.71 14.40 1.31
CA GLY A 26 15.69 14.37 0.26
C GLY A 26 15.98 13.38 -0.87
N GLY A 27 17.24 13.07 -1.15
CA GLY A 27 17.64 12.11 -2.18
C GLY A 27 17.45 10.66 -1.70
N ALA A 28 17.90 10.36 -0.49
CA ALA A 28 17.70 9.05 0.15
C ALA A 28 16.27 8.89 0.71
N ARG A 29 15.51 9.98 0.81
CA ARG A 29 14.18 10.04 1.42
C ARG A 29 14.17 9.39 2.81
N ARG A 30 15.18 9.72 3.61
CA ARG A 30 15.43 9.08 4.91
C ARG A 30 15.98 10.08 5.93
N TRP A 31 15.58 9.89 7.19
CA TRP A 31 16.13 10.61 8.32
C TRP A 31 17.52 10.07 8.69
N PHE A 32 18.42 10.94 9.14
CA PHE A 32 19.73 10.58 9.63
C PHE A 32 20.14 11.40 10.85
N ALA A 33 20.99 10.82 11.69
CA ALA A 33 21.68 11.52 12.76
C ALA A 33 22.93 12.21 12.18
N PRO A 34 23.12 13.52 12.39
CA PRO A 34 24.24 14.26 11.80
C PRO A 34 25.60 13.88 12.41
N THR A 35 25.63 13.39 13.66
CA THR A 35 26.83 12.90 14.33
C THR A 35 26.54 11.64 15.16
N PRO A 36 27.56 10.82 15.49
CA PRO A 36 27.39 9.68 16.39
C PRO A 36 26.86 10.05 17.78
N GLN A 37 27.22 11.23 18.30
CA GLN A 37 26.77 11.69 19.62
C GLN A 37 25.26 11.95 19.66
N SER A 38 24.65 12.36 18.53
CA SER A 38 23.20 12.55 18.44
C SER A 38 22.40 11.25 18.62
N MET A 39 23.01 10.07 18.44
CA MET A 39 22.32 8.79 18.63
C MET A 39 21.84 8.56 20.06
N SER A 40 22.45 9.22 21.06
CA SER A 40 21.98 9.14 22.45
C SER A 40 20.53 9.64 22.61
N GLN A 41 20.12 10.65 21.84
CA GLN A 41 18.76 11.21 21.83
C GLN A 41 17.87 10.58 20.75
N LEU A 42 18.48 10.01 19.70
CA LEU A 42 17.77 9.48 18.53
C LEU A 42 17.59 7.95 18.57
N GLY A 43 18.06 7.29 19.63
CA GLY A 43 18.11 5.82 19.75
C GLY A 43 16.76 5.12 19.55
N ARG A 44 15.63 5.77 19.89
CA ARG A 44 14.28 5.20 19.66
C ARG A 44 13.95 5.00 18.17
N TRP A 45 14.62 5.72 17.28
CA TRP A 45 14.48 5.59 15.83
C TRP A 45 15.66 4.88 15.18
N ALA A 46 16.45 4.14 15.96
CA ALA A 46 17.54 3.34 15.42
C ALA A 46 17.05 2.45 14.26
N PRO A 47 17.86 2.30 13.19
CA PRO A 47 17.43 1.60 12.00
C PRO A 47 17.24 0.13 12.32
N LYS A 48 16.13 -0.44 11.87
CA LYS A 48 15.93 -1.89 11.86
C LYS A 48 16.71 -2.53 10.70
N PRO A 49 16.91 -3.86 10.69
CA PRO A 49 17.48 -4.57 9.55
C PRO A 49 16.82 -4.16 8.22
N PRO A 50 17.52 -4.12 7.08
CA PRO A 50 16.89 -3.73 5.82
C PRO A 50 15.76 -4.70 5.43
N VAL A 51 14.68 -4.16 4.85
CA VAL A 51 13.65 -5.00 4.22
C VAL A 51 14.21 -5.50 2.89
N PRO A 52 14.13 -6.81 2.57
CA PRO A 52 14.64 -7.32 1.31
C PRO A 52 13.87 -6.73 0.13
N ALA A 53 14.56 -6.42 -0.96
CA ALA A 53 13.95 -5.84 -2.16
C ALA A 53 12.98 -6.80 -2.86
N LEU A 54 13.19 -8.10 -2.71
CA LEU A 54 12.24 -9.13 -3.08
C LEU A 54 11.71 -9.74 -1.77
N LEU A 55 10.41 -9.59 -1.51
CA LEU A 55 9.83 -10.20 -0.31
C LEU A 55 9.80 -11.74 -0.49
N PRO A 56 10.07 -12.53 0.56
CA PRO A 56 10.03 -13.98 0.45
C PRO A 56 8.65 -14.47 -0.01
N GLY A 57 8.62 -15.22 -1.11
CA GLY A 57 7.39 -15.73 -1.72
C GLY A 57 6.60 -14.71 -2.56
N GLU A 58 7.10 -13.49 -2.75
CA GLU A 58 6.49 -12.51 -3.64
C GLU A 58 6.72 -12.87 -5.11
N ASP A 59 5.62 -12.96 -5.86
CA ASP A 59 5.64 -13.03 -7.31
C ASP A 59 5.47 -11.62 -7.87
N ARG A 60 6.57 -11.06 -8.41
CA ARG A 60 6.57 -9.71 -8.99
C ARG A 60 5.81 -9.61 -10.31
N THR A 61 5.39 -10.72 -10.90
CA THR A 61 4.51 -10.71 -12.09
C THR A 61 3.04 -10.73 -11.71
N PHE A 62 2.69 -11.18 -10.50
CA PHE A 62 1.31 -11.22 -10.01
C PHE A 62 0.68 -9.82 -9.99
N GLY A 63 -0.54 -9.71 -10.52
CA GLY A 63 -1.30 -8.46 -10.54
C GLY A 63 -0.57 -7.30 -11.23
N SER A 64 0.18 -7.58 -12.30
CA SER A 64 0.90 -6.57 -13.08
C SER A 64 -0.03 -5.73 -13.96
N GLY A 65 0.40 -4.51 -14.27
CA GLY A 65 -0.37 -3.56 -15.06
C GLY A 65 -1.45 -2.85 -14.25
N LEU A 66 -2.28 -2.08 -14.96
CA LEU A 66 -3.41 -1.37 -14.36
C LEU A 66 -4.70 -2.14 -14.63
N PHE A 67 -5.47 -2.37 -13.57
CA PHE A 67 -6.82 -2.93 -13.64
C PHE A 67 -7.59 -2.51 -12.40
N VAL A 68 -8.92 -2.50 -12.50
CA VAL A 68 -9.82 -2.36 -11.35
C VAL A 68 -9.68 -3.57 -10.45
N ASP A 69 -9.23 -3.35 -9.21
CA ASP A 69 -8.96 -4.38 -8.21
C ASP A 69 -9.72 -4.04 -6.93
N LEU A 70 -10.98 -4.47 -6.88
CA LEU A 70 -11.86 -4.18 -5.75
C LEU A 70 -11.62 -5.20 -4.63
N VAL A 71 -11.20 -4.69 -3.47
CA VAL A 71 -11.13 -5.48 -2.24
C VAL A 71 -12.57 -5.79 -1.78
N PRO A 72 -12.91 -7.06 -1.48
CA PRO A 72 -14.22 -7.45 -0.97
C PRO A 72 -14.63 -6.60 0.23
N SER A 73 -15.92 -6.29 0.39
CA SER A 73 -16.36 -5.46 1.51
C SER A 73 -16.07 -6.10 2.86
N SER A 74 -16.21 -7.42 2.98
CA SER A 74 -15.82 -8.21 4.16
C SER A 74 -14.33 -8.14 4.51
N CYS A 75 -13.52 -7.53 3.64
CA CYS A 75 -12.08 -7.35 3.81
C CYS A 75 -11.65 -5.90 4.04
N TRP A 76 -12.58 -4.94 4.00
CA TRP A 76 -12.26 -3.52 4.16
C TRP A 76 -11.61 -3.23 5.53
N PHE A 77 -10.92 -2.09 5.60
CA PHE A 77 -10.18 -1.61 6.77
C PHE A 77 -9.02 -2.50 7.27
N THR A 78 -8.74 -3.63 6.60
CA THR A 78 -7.61 -4.51 6.92
C THR A 78 -6.64 -4.56 5.75
N ASN A 79 -5.69 -3.62 5.75
CA ASN A 79 -4.61 -3.50 4.78
C ASN A 79 -3.25 -3.68 5.48
N VAL A 80 -2.14 -3.73 4.73
CA VAL A 80 -0.82 -3.96 5.32
C VAL A 80 -0.48 -2.88 6.33
N ARG A 81 -0.76 -1.61 6.01
CA ARG A 81 -0.51 -0.47 6.90
C ARG A 81 -1.20 -0.61 8.26
N SER A 82 -2.40 -1.18 8.31
CA SER A 82 -3.15 -1.43 9.55
C SER A 82 -2.64 -2.64 10.35
N CYS A 83 -1.87 -3.53 9.72
CA CYS A 83 -1.39 -4.78 10.31
C CYS A 83 0.09 -4.72 10.74
N VAL A 84 0.78 -3.59 10.56
CA VAL A 84 2.20 -3.44 10.91
C VAL A 84 2.42 -2.15 11.69
N SER A 85 3.54 -2.05 12.41
CA SER A 85 3.91 -0.79 13.07
C SER A 85 4.12 0.33 12.04
N GLN A 86 3.87 1.59 12.42
CA GLN A 86 4.11 2.73 11.51
C GLN A 86 5.57 2.78 11.01
N GLN A 87 6.52 2.41 11.88
CA GLN A 87 7.92 2.31 11.51
C GLN A 87 8.16 1.26 10.42
N ASP A 88 7.54 0.08 10.53
CA ASP A 88 7.68 -0.98 9.53
C ASP A 88 6.94 -0.65 8.23
N TRP A 89 5.79 0.03 8.31
CA TRP A 89 5.12 0.58 7.15
C TRP A 89 6.00 1.57 6.38
N ASP A 90 6.64 2.51 7.06
CA ASP A 90 7.51 3.50 6.42
C ASP A 90 8.78 2.86 5.83
N ARG A 91 9.30 1.80 6.47
CA ARG A 91 10.39 0.97 5.92
C ARG A 91 9.96 0.25 4.65
N LEU A 92 8.81 -0.42 4.66
CA LEU A 92 8.23 -1.09 3.49
C LEU A 92 8.00 -0.10 2.36
N ARG A 93 7.28 0.99 2.61
CA ARG A 93 6.98 2.02 1.61
C ARG A 93 8.24 2.57 0.95
N ARG A 94 9.27 2.87 1.74
CA ARG A 94 10.56 3.36 1.23
C ARG A 94 11.25 2.31 0.36
N MET A 95 11.33 1.06 0.83
CA MET A 95 11.86 -0.05 0.03
C MET A 95 11.13 -0.17 -1.32
N LEU A 96 9.79 -0.13 -1.32
CA LEU A 96 8.98 -0.25 -2.53
C LEU A 96 9.23 0.89 -3.51
N ILE A 97 9.26 2.14 -3.04
CA ILE A 97 9.52 3.32 -3.89
C ILE A 97 10.93 3.26 -4.49
N THR A 98 11.93 2.84 -3.72
CA THR A 98 13.31 2.66 -4.21
C THR A 98 13.37 1.53 -5.24
N ARG A 99 12.74 0.38 -4.96
CA ARG A 99 12.68 -0.79 -5.84
C ARG A 99 11.99 -0.48 -7.17
N ALA A 100 10.98 0.38 -7.14
CA ALA A 100 10.25 0.84 -8.33
C ALA A 100 10.93 2.02 -9.04
N GLU A 101 12.16 2.39 -8.63
CA GLU A 101 12.93 3.49 -9.21
C GLU A 101 12.16 4.81 -9.25
N GLN A 102 11.32 5.07 -8.23
CA GLN A 102 10.45 6.23 -8.15
C GLN A 102 9.49 6.38 -9.35
N ARG A 103 8.99 5.25 -9.86
CA ARG A 103 8.00 5.19 -10.93
C ARG A 103 6.82 4.31 -10.54
N CYS A 104 5.66 4.64 -11.10
CA CYS A 104 4.49 3.78 -11.07
C CYS A 104 4.81 2.47 -11.82
N GLU A 105 4.62 1.33 -11.16
CA GLU A 105 4.86 0.01 -11.77
C GLU A 105 3.75 -0.39 -12.77
N ALA A 106 2.66 0.40 -12.88
CA ALA A 106 1.60 0.18 -13.87
C ALA A 106 1.74 1.06 -15.12
N CYS A 107 2.01 2.37 -14.98
CA CYS A 107 2.06 3.31 -16.09
C CYS A 107 3.43 3.99 -16.31
N GLY A 108 4.42 3.72 -15.47
CA GLY A 108 5.78 4.28 -15.58
C GLY A 108 5.94 5.75 -15.15
N SER A 109 4.84 6.44 -14.81
CA SER A 109 4.88 7.84 -14.38
C SER A 109 5.54 8.01 -13.00
N GLY A 110 6.38 9.04 -12.85
CA GLY A 110 6.96 9.43 -11.55
C GLY A 110 6.08 10.40 -10.75
N GLU A 111 6.53 10.75 -9.53
CA GLU A 111 5.92 11.82 -8.72
C GLU A 111 5.95 13.17 -9.47
N ASP A 112 4.88 13.95 -9.35
CA ASP A 112 4.76 15.31 -9.88
C ASP A 112 3.88 16.14 -8.94
N ARG A 113 4.52 17.07 -8.21
CA ARG A 113 3.87 17.86 -7.18
C ARG A 113 2.90 18.89 -7.75
N ALA A 114 3.21 19.45 -8.92
CA ALA A 114 2.36 20.44 -9.57
C ALA A 114 1.06 19.79 -10.06
N ALA A 115 1.17 18.60 -10.64
CA ALA A 115 0.03 17.78 -11.04
C ALA A 115 -0.62 17.00 -9.88
N ARG A 116 -0.16 17.20 -8.64
CA ARG A 116 -0.60 16.45 -7.43
C ARG A 116 -0.57 14.92 -7.61
N ARG A 117 0.40 14.41 -8.38
CA ARG A 117 0.62 12.97 -8.61
C ARG A 117 1.67 12.46 -7.63
N TRP A 118 1.25 11.60 -6.72
CA TRP A 118 2.12 10.95 -5.74
C TRP A 118 2.33 9.49 -6.09
N LEU A 119 3.32 8.86 -5.45
CA LEU A 119 3.52 7.42 -5.49
C LEU A 119 3.07 6.79 -4.17
N GLU A 120 2.25 5.77 -4.31
CA GLU A 120 1.50 5.12 -3.24
C GLU A 120 1.78 3.61 -3.30
N ALA A 121 2.07 3.01 -2.15
CA ALA A 121 2.17 1.57 -2.05
C ALA A 121 0.77 0.96 -2.08
N HIS A 122 0.61 -0.16 -2.77
CA HIS A 122 -0.66 -0.82 -2.99
C HIS A 122 -0.50 -2.34 -2.89
N GLU A 123 -1.48 -3.01 -2.28
CA GLU A 123 -1.51 -4.45 -2.13
C GLU A 123 -2.16 -5.17 -3.31
N ARG A 124 -1.54 -6.25 -3.79
CA ARG A 124 -2.18 -7.24 -4.66
C ARG A 124 -2.50 -8.49 -3.88
N TRP A 125 -3.78 -8.86 -3.90
CA TRP A 125 -4.33 -9.95 -3.11
C TRP A 125 -4.69 -11.14 -4.00
N ASN A 126 -4.38 -12.35 -3.53
CA ASN A 126 -5.01 -13.56 -4.03
C ASN A 126 -6.14 -13.99 -3.08
N TYR A 127 -7.22 -14.52 -3.65
CA TYR A 127 -8.40 -14.98 -2.93
C TYR A 127 -8.64 -16.44 -3.29
N ASP A 128 -8.38 -17.35 -2.36
CA ASP A 128 -8.62 -18.78 -2.51
C ASP A 128 -9.97 -19.16 -1.87
N ASN A 129 -10.95 -19.53 -2.70
CA ASN A 129 -12.28 -19.91 -2.25
C ASN A 129 -12.30 -21.25 -1.50
N ALA A 130 -11.36 -22.16 -1.77
CA ALA A 130 -11.35 -23.48 -1.15
C ALA A 130 -10.93 -23.41 0.32
N SER A 131 -9.92 -22.57 0.63
CA SER A 131 -9.45 -22.34 2.00
C SER A 131 -10.04 -21.09 2.66
N LEU A 132 -10.82 -20.29 1.91
CA LEU A 132 -11.30 -18.96 2.30
C LEU A 132 -10.15 -18.06 2.78
N THR A 133 -9.06 -18.02 2.01
CA THR A 133 -7.85 -17.25 2.34
C THR A 133 -7.64 -16.09 1.40
N GLN A 134 -7.54 -14.88 1.96
CA GLN A 134 -6.99 -13.70 1.32
C GLN A 134 -5.49 -13.64 1.63
N SER A 135 -4.64 -13.82 0.63
CA SER A 135 -3.17 -13.81 0.79
C SER A 135 -2.55 -12.60 0.10
N LEU A 136 -1.66 -11.89 0.81
CA LEU A 136 -0.86 -10.84 0.19
C LEU A 136 0.15 -11.49 -0.74
N ARG A 137 0.05 -11.21 -2.04
CA ARG A 137 0.96 -11.78 -3.05
C ARG A 137 2.05 -10.84 -3.50
N ARG A 138 1.74 -9.55 -3.50
CA ARG A 138 2.67 -8.52 -3.94
C ARG A 138 2.32 -7.16 -3.34
N LEU A 139 3.34 -6.39 -3.03
CA LEU A 139 3.22 -4.95 -2.82
C LEU A 139 3.74 -4.25 -4.06
N ILE A 140 3.02 -3.27 -4.57
CA ILE A 140 3.35 -2.55 -5.81
C ILE A 140 3.31 -1.04 -5.57
N VAL A 141 4.05 -0.25 -6.34
CA VAL A 141 3.93 1.21 -6.34
C VAL A 141 3.03 1.67 -7.48
N LEU A 142 1.96 2.41 -7.16
CA LEU A 142 1.07 3.05 -8.12
C LEU A 142 1.13 4.57 -7.98
N CYS A 143 0.97 5.30 -9.09
CA CYS A 143 0.72 6.73 -9.02
C CYS A 143 -0.74 7.03 -8.67
N THR A 144 -1.03 8.23 -8.17
CA THR A 144 -2.39 8.63 -7.74
C THR A 144 -3.50 8.29 -8.77
N PRO A 145 -3.36 8.57 -10.08
CA PRO A 145 -4.36 8.16 -11.08
C PRO A 145 -4.52 6.63 -11.22
N CYS A 146 -3.42 5.87 -11.22
CA CYS A 146 -3.46 4.40 -11.27
C CYS A 146 -4.07 3.81 -9.99
N HIS A 147 -3.75 4.39 -8.84
CA HIS A 147 -4.29 3.98 -7.55
C HIS A 147 -5.80 4.24 -7.49
N GLN A 148 -6.25 5.40 -7.98
CA GLN A 148 -7.67 5.73 -8.13
C GLN A 148 -8.40 4.77 -9.07
N ALA A 149 -7.84 4.47 -10.24
CA ALA A 149 -8.43 3.53 -11.20
C ALA A 149 -8.50 2.09 -10.65
N THR A 150 -7.53 1.69 -9.85
CA THR A 150 -7.54 0.39 -9.16
C THR A 150 -8.68 0.32 -8.15
N HIS A 151 -8.85 1.37 -7.33
CA HIS A 151 -9.95 1.49 -6.36
C HIS A 151 -11.21 2.15 -6.96
N PHE A 152 -11.68 1.62 -8.10
CA PHE A 152 -12.75 2.24 -8.90
C PHE A 152 -14.05 2.49 -8.12
N GLY A 153 -14.45 1.58 -7.22
CA GLY A 153 -15.65 1.77 -6.39
C GLY A 153 -15.55 3.00 -5.47
N LEU A 154 -14.37 3.27 -4.92
CA LEU A 154 -14.14 4.50 -4.15
C LEU A 154 -14.11 5.75 -5.06
N ALA A 155 -13.57 5.62 -6.28
CA ALA A 155 -13.58 6.70 -7.26
C ALA A 155 -15.03 7.09 -7.63
N GLN A 156 -15.92 6.11 -7.85
CA GLN A 156 -17.35 6.35 -8.08
C GLN A 156 -18.03 7.06 -6.92
N LEU A 157 -17.82 6.60 -5.68
CA LEU A 157 -18.39 7.27 -4.50
C LEU A 157 -17.93 8.72 -4.33
N ARG A 158 -16.76 9.07 -4.89
CA ARG A 158 -16.19 10.43 -4.85
C ARG A 158 -16.47 11.25 -6.11
N GLY A 159 -17.19 10.70 -7.10
CA GLY A 159 -17.49 11.38 -8.36
C GLY A 159 -16.29 11.52 -9.32
N HIS A 160 -15.28 10.66 -9.18
CA HIS A 160 -14.06 10.65 -10.00
C HIS A 160 -13.98 9.45 -10.97
N ASP A 161 -15.11 8.80 -11.24
CA ASP A 161 -15.21 7.59 -12.05
C ASP A 161 -14.88 7.84 -13.53
N VAL A 162 -15.30 8.98 -14.08
CA VAL A 162 -14.97 9.35 -15.47
C VAL A 162 -13.46 9.49 -15.66
N GLU A 163 -12.78 10.14 -14.70
CA GLU A 163 -11.32 10.34 -14.71
C GLU A 163 -10.58 9.02 -14.54
N ALA A 164 -11.05 8.18 -13.62
CA ALA A 164 -10.52 6.85 -13.37
C ALA A 164 -10.64 5.95 -14.61
N LEU A 165 -11.81 5.93 -15.27
CA LEU A 165 -12.08 5.13 -16.47
C LEU A 165 -11.24 5.62 -17.66
N THR A 166 -11.11 6.93 -17.80
CA THR A 166 -10.26 7.54 -18.84
C THR A 166 -8.81 7.15 -18.64
N HIS A 167 -8.28 7.26 -17.41
CA HIS A 167 -6.91 6.85 -17.10
C HIS A 167 -6.69 5.35 -17.31
N LEU A 168 -7.63 4.51 -16.86
CA LEU A 168 -7.63 3.07 -17.10
C LEU A 168 -7.49 2.76 -18.60
N SER A 169 -8.34 3.38 -19.42
CA SER A 169 -8.37 3.20 -20.87
C SER A 169 -7.03 3.61 -21.52
N ILE A 170 -6.44 4.73 -21.10
CA ILE A 170 -5.15 5.22 -21.62
C ILE A 170 -4.03 4.21 -21.33
N VAL A 171 -3.91 3.75 -20.08
CA VAL A 171 -2.81 2.88 -19.66
C VAL A 171 -2.96 1.46 -20.23
N THR A 172 -4.17 0.94 -20.25
CA THR A 172 -4.46 -0.44 -20.73
C THR A 172 -4.70 -0.53 -22.23
N ARG A 173 -4.91 0.61 -22.91
CA ARG A 173 -5.35 0.69 -24.31
C ARG A 173 -6.71 0.05 -24.58
N MET A 174 -7.52 -0.15 -23.54
CA MET A 174 -8.92 -0.57 -23.71
C MET A 174 -9.69 0.56 -24.40
N ASN A 175 -10.53 0.19 -25.36
CA ASN A 175 -11.57 1.09 -25.83
C ASN A 175 -12.66 1.26 -24.75
N ARG A 176 -13.60 2.18 -24.98
CA ARG A 176 -14.65 2.50 -24.00
C ARG A 176 -15.47 1.28 -23.58
N ASP A 177 -15.87 0.43 -24.53
CA ASP A 177 -16.70 -0.73 -24.25
C ASP A 177 -15.94 -1.79 -23.44
N GLN A 178 -14.66 -2.01 -23.79
CA GLN A 178 -13.76 -2.90 -23.06
C GLN A 178 -13.53 -2.40 -21.63
N ALA A 179 -13.30 -1.10 -21.43
CA ALA A 179 -13.09 -0.54 -20.10
C ALA A 179 -14.35 -0.65 -19.23
N ASN A 180 -15.53 -0.40 -19.79
CA ASN A 180 -16.80 -0.57 -19.08
C ASN A 180 -17.09 -2.04 -18.74
N ALA A 181 -16.79 -2.96 -19.65
CA ALA A 181 -16.89 -4.40 -19.40
C ALA A 181 -15.94 -4.82 -18.28
N HIS A 182 -14.68 -4.35 -18.31
CA HIS A 182 -13.69 -4.61 -17.26
C HIS A 182 -14.17 -4.14 -15.87
N VAL A 183 -14.70 -2.92 -15.79
CA VAL A 183 -15.28 -2.38 -14.54
C VAL A 183 -16.44 -3.25 -14.07
N SER A 184 -17.36 -3.60 -14.98
CA SER A 184 -18.54 -4.43 -14.66
C SER A 184 -18.14 -5.80 -14.13
N ASP A 185 -17.12 -6.44 -14.75
CA ASP A 185 -16.58 -7.72 -14.33
C ASP A 185 -15.94 -7.64 -12.95
N ALA A 186 -15.19 -6.58 -12.68
CA ALA A 186 -14.61 -6.34 -11.37
C ALA A 186 -15.67 -6.18 -10.27
N PHE A 187 -16.79 -5.50 -10.55
CA PHE A 187 -17.92 -5.40 -9.61
C PHE A 187 -18.65 -6.72 -9.40
N ARG A 188 -18.82 -7.54 -10.45
CA ARG A 188 -19.39 -8.90 -10.31
C ARG A 188 -18.52 -9.77 -9.41
N LEU A 189 -17.21 -9.77 -9.63
CA LEU A 189 -16.25 -10.51 -8.81
C LEU A 189 -16.22 -10.00 -7.36
N TRP A 190 -16.26 -8.67 -7.17
CA TRP A 190 -16.34 -8.05 -5.86
C TRP A 190 -17.60 -8.50 -5.10
N ASN A 191 -18.77 -8.47 -5.74
CA ASN A 191 -20.02 -8.91 -5.12
C ASN A 191 -19.96 -10.38 -4.70
N GLN A 192 -19.42 -11.25 -5.56
CA GLN A 192 -19.22 -12.66 -5.24
C GLN A 192 -18.29 -12.85 -4.04
N ARG A 193 -17.12 -12.22 -4.03
CA ARG A 193 -16.12 -12.39 -2.96
C ARG A 193 -16.56 -11.77 -1.63
N SER A 194 -17.41 -10.74 -1.68
CA SER A 194 -17.91 -10.05 -0.48
C SER A 194 -18.88 -10.89 0.34
N GLN A 195 -19.33 -12.04 -0.18
CA GLN A 195 -20.20 -12.99 0.54
C GLN A 195 -19.45 -13.86 1.57
N TYR A 196 -18.12 -13.80 1.60
CA TYR A 196 -17.28 -14.69 2.41
C TYR A 196 -16.50 -13.92 3.46
N ALA A 197 -16.27 -14.56 4.61
CA ALA A 197 -15.32 -14.12 5.62
C ALA A 197 -13.95 -14.73 5.30
N TRP A 198 -12.96 -13.88 5.05
CA TRP A 198 -11.63 -14.30 4.57
C TRP A 198 -10.60 -14.34 5.70
N HIS A 199 -9.89 -15.46 5.82
CA HIS A 199 -8.66 -15.56 6.60
C HIS A 199 -7.56 -14.75 5.93
N LEU A 200 -6.87 -13.91 6.69
CA LEU A 200 -5.81 -13.06 6.18
C LEU A 200 -4.45 -13.74 6.33
N ASP A 201 -3.75 -13.91 5.21
CA ASP A 201 -2.37 -14.41 5.15
C ASP A 201 -1.41 -13.29 4.73
N LEU A 202 -0.52 -12.92 5.66
CA LEU A 202 0.55 -11.94 5.51
C LEU A 202 1.94 -12.58 5.67
N SER A 203 2.07 -13.88 5.44
CA SER A 203 3.30 -14.64 5.63
C SER A 203 4.51 -14.03 4.91
N ILE A 204 4.33 -13.43 3.73
CA ILE A 204 5.42 -12.76 2.99
C ILE A 204 6.07 -11.62 3.80
N LEU A 205 5.32 -10.96 4.69
CA LEU A 205 5.83 -9.89 5.55
C LEU A 205 6.56 -10.47 6.76
N ILE A 206 5.97 -11.49 7.41
CA ILE A 206 6.59 -12.18 8.55
C ILE A 206 7.94 -12.76 8.13
N ASN A 207 7.97 -13.44 6.99
CA ASN A 207 9.19 -14.06 6.44
C ASN A 207 10.23 -13.01 6.03
N ALA A 208 9.82 -11.77 5.75
CA ALA A 208 10.71 -10.63 5.52
C ALA A 208 11.20 -9.95 6.82
N GLY A 209 10.86 -10.49 7.99
CA GLY A 209 11.22 -9.92 9.29
C GLY A 209 10.37 -8.72 9.70
N ILE A 210 9.16 -8.58 9.15
CA ILE A 210 8.19 -7.55 9.57
C ILE A 210 7.30 -8.11 10.68
N GLY A 211 7.26 -7.43 11.82
CA GLY A 211 6.36 -7.75 12.91
C GLY A 211 4.93 -7.35 12.58
N LEU A 212 3.99 -8.27 12.72
CA LEU A 212 2.56 -7.99 12.57
C LEU A 212 1.96 -7.54 13.91
N GLN A 213 1.14 -6.51 13.85
CA GLN A 213 0.14 -6.24 14.89
C GLN A 213 -1.02 -7.22 14.68
N ARG A 214 -1.65 -7.69 15.78
CA ARG A 214 -2.70 -8.72 15.71
C ARG A 214 -3.78 -8.30 14.71
N PRO A 215 -3.91 -8.97 13.55
CA PRO A 215 -4.92 -8.62 12.59
C PRO A 215 -6.31 -8.95 13.17
N PRO A 216 -7.35 -8.18 12.82
CA PRO A 216 -8.71 -8.53 13.19
C PRO A 216 -9.09 -9.90 12.62
N SER A 217 -9.88 -10.66 13.38
CA SER A 217 -10.44 -11.93 12.91
C SER A 217 -11.36 -11.72 11.70
N PRO A 218 -11.59 -12.76 10.88
CA PRO A 218 -12.50 -12.65 9.73
C PRO A 218 -13.87 -12.09 10.10
N GLN A 219 -14.45 -12.50 11.23
CA GLN A 219 -15.75 -12.00 11.71
C GLN A 219 -15.69 -10.51 12.07
N GLN A 220 -14.66 -10.07 12.80
CA GLN A 220 -14.50 -8.65 13.16
C GLN A 220 -14.38 -7.75 11.92
N ARG A 221 -13.77 -8.24 10.84
CA ARG A 221 -13.65 -7.50 9.57
C ARG A 221 -15.00 -7.36 8.87
N VAL A 222 -15.79 -8.43 8.85
CA VAL A 222 -17.16 -8.41 8.32
C VAL A 222 -18.01 -7.42 9.12
N GLU A 223 -17.98 -7.49 10.44
CA GLU A 223 -18.73 -6.59 11.32
C GLU A 223 -18.37 -5.11 11.11
N ALA A 224 -17.07 -4.80 11.01
CA ALA A 224 -16.59 -3.44 10.75
C ALA A 224 -16.97 -2.90 9.36
N ALA A 225 -17.27 -3.78 8.40
CA ALA A 225 -17.69 -3.39 7.05
C ALA A 225 -19.20 -3.13 6.91
N ILE A 226 -20.00 -3.55 7.89
CA ILE A 226 -21.43 -3.24 7.93
C ILE A 226 -21.55 -1.74 8.22
N PRO A 227 -22.21 -0.94 7.36
CA PRO A 227 -22.50 0.44 7.69
C PRO A 227 -23.31 0.43 8.99
N HIS A 228 -22.79 1.04 10.06
CA HIS A 228 -23.61 1.32 11.22
C HIS A 228 -24.75 2.22 10.74
N THR A 229 -25.95 1.65 10.61
CA THR A 229 -27.18 2.42 10.64
C THR A 229 -27.25 3.05 12.02
N SER A 230 -26.64 4.22 12.17
CA SER A 230 -27.03 5.15 13.21
C SER A 230 -28.51 5.44 12.97
N GLY A 231 -29.36 4.78 13.75
CA GLY A 231 -30.79 4.99 13.75
C GLY A 231 -31.12 6.43 14.16
N ALA A 232 -32.28 6.87 13.66
CA ALA A 232 -33.17 7.93 14.15
C ALA A 232 -32.55 9.21 14.71
#